data_AF-A0A9E1SA16-F1
#
_entry.id   AF-A0A9E1SA16-F1
#
_cell.length_a   1.000
_cell.length_b   1.000
_cell.length_c   1.000
_cell.angle_alpha   90.00
_cell.angle_beta   90.00
_cell.angle_gamma   90.00
#
_symmetry.space_group_name_H-M   'P 1'
#
loop_
_entity.id
_entity.type
_entity.pdbx_description
1 polymer ?
#
loop_
_entity_poly.entity_id
_entity_poly.type
_entity_poly.pdbx_seq_one_letter_code
_entity_poly.pdbx_strand_id
1 'polypeptide(L)'
;EYRFAGKPGNCGVLVHASKLRNLYKMYPQSIEVQMNHTHAGDFWCIVENIEVPNMITRRGAKEKWGITEGKARRILNLTDGSEKPVGEWNRMKIQCLGDEVKVWVNSELVNHGHSCTAKRGKLSIQAEGSEVEFRRLDLTTIQKLSK
;
A
#
# COMPACT_ATOMS: atom_id res chain seq x y z
N GLU A 1 7.41 -7.89 -8.30
CA GLU A 1 6.53 -8.18 -9.45
C GLU A 1 5.52 -9.22 -9.04
N TYR A 2 4.27 -9.04 -9.44
CA TYR A 2 3.17 -9.88 -8.98
C TYR A 2 2.14 -10.11 -10.08
N ARG A 3 1.30 -11.13 -9.93
CA ARG A 3 0.07 -11.31 -10.69
C ARG A 3 -0.98 -12.05 -9.86
N PHE A 4 -2.24 -11.83 -10.17
CA PHE A 4 -3.30 -12.76 -9.80
C PHE A 4 -3.42 -13.78 -10.94
N ALA A 5 -3.09 -15.04 -10.66
CA ALA A 5 -3.05 -16.11 -11.67
C ALA A 5 -4.45 -16.64 -12.03
N GLY A 6 -5.38 -16.57 -11.09
CA GLY A 6 -6.78 -16.97 -11.25
C GLY A 6 -7.73 -15.81 -10.96
N LYS A 7 -8.76 -16.08 -10.15
CA LYS A 7 -9.69 -15.04 -9.71
C LYS A 7 -8.92 -13.95 -8.94
N PRO A 8 -8.94 -12.69 -9.41
CA PRO A 8 -8.22 -11.63 -8.74
C PRO A 8 -8.90 -11.29 -7.41
N GLY A 9 -8.11 -10.74 -6.48
CA GLY A 9 -8.61 -10.31 -5.18
C GLY A 9 -7.63 -9.40 -4.48
N ASN A 10 -7.33 -9.70 -3.22
CA ASN A 10 -6.62 -8.80 -2.32
C ASN A 10 -5.26 -9.35 -1.88
N CYS A 11 -4.27 -8.47 -1.86
CA CYS A 11 -2.88 -8.71 -1.51
C CYS A 11 -2.26 -7.35 -1.14
N GLY A 12 -1.15 -7.30 -0.43
CA GLY A 12 -0.52 -6.01 -0.13
C GLY A 12 0.93 -6.11 0.32
N VAL A 13 1.64 -4.99 0.23
CA VAL A 13 2.96 -4.82 0.85
C VAL A 13 2.82 -3.84 2.01
N LEU A 14 3.04 -4.33 3.23
CA LEU A 14 2.99 -3.54 4.44
C LEU A 14 4.38 -2.98 4.71
N VAL A 15 4.48 -1.66 4.74
CA VAL A 15 5.69 -0.90 5.04
C VAL A 15 5.63 -0.36 6.46
N HIS A 16 6.79 -0.13 7.04
CA HIS A 16 6.93 0.31 8.43
C HIS A 16 6.22 -0.61 9.44
N ALA A 17 6.17 -1.91 9.14
CA ALA A 17 5.50 -2.89 10.00
C ALA A 17 6.25 -3.06 11.34
N SER A 18 5.52 -3.02 12.45
CA SER A 18 6.08 -3.11 13.79
C SER A 18 5.35 -4.13 14.67
N LYS A 19 4.45 -3.69 15.55
CA LYS A 19 3.70 -4.55 16.49
C LYS A 19 2.83 -5.54 15.71
N LEU A 20 3.16 -6.83 15.78
CA LEU A 20 2.43 -7.89 15.09
C LEU A 20 1.01 -8.06 15.66
N ARG A 21 0.07 -8.53 14.82
CA ARG A 21 -1.31 -8.87 15.21
C ARG A 21 -2.00 -7.76 16.04
N ASN A 22 -1.84 -6.50 15.62
CA ASN A 22 -2.38 -5.34 16.31
C ASN A 22 -3.85 -5.07 15.91
N LEU A 23 -4.12 -4.82 14.63
CA LEU A 23 -5.49 -4.60 14.16
C LEU A 23 -6.18 -5.94 13.88
N TYR A 24 -7.38 -6.13 14.43
CA TYR A 24 -8.17 -7.38 14.35
C TYR A 24 -7.44 -8.65 14.81
N LYS A 25 -6.39 -8.51 15.64
CA LYS A 25 -5.49 -9.63 16.01
C LYS A 25 -4.84 -10.33 14.80
N MET A 26 -4.82 -9.66 13.66
CA MET A 26 -4.39 -10.22 12.37
C MET A 26 -3.30 -9.35 11.75
N TYR A 27 -3.57 -8.07 11.50
CA TYR A 27 -2.63 -7.19 10.81
C TYR A 27 -1.59 -6.62 11.77
N PRO A 28 -0.31 -6.51 11.36
CA PRO A 28 0.67 -5.73 12.11
C PRO A 28 0.34 -4.23 12.04
N GLN A 29 0.81 -3.45 13.01
CA GLN A 29 0.84 -1.99 12.92
C GLN A 29 1.78 -1.58 11.77
N SER A 30 1.24 -0.90 10.76
CA SER A 30 1.91 -0.59 9.49
C SER A 30 1.12 0.39 8.62
N ILE A 31 1.73 0.82 7.52
CA ILE A 31 1.03 1.38 6.36
C ILE A 31 1.04 0.31 5.27
N GLU A 32 -0.11 -0.04 4.72
CA GLU A 32 -0.20 -0.98 3.61
C GLU A 32 -0.21 -0.22 2.28
N VAL A 33 0.66 -0.63 1.37
CA VAL A 33 0.56 -0.36 -0.07
C VAL A 33 -0.26 -1.50 -0.68
N GLN A 34 -1.49 -1.18 -1.02
CA GLN A 34 -2.51 -2.12 -1.44
C GLN A 34 -2.20 -2.69 -2.83
N MET A 35 -2.52 -3.97 -3.04
CA MET A 35 -2.45 -4.66 -4.34
C MET A 35 -3.79 -5.31 -4.70
N ASN A 36 -4.89 -4.87 -4.07
CA ASN A 36 -6.25 -5.24 -4.45
C ASN A 36 -6.50 -4.87 -5.92
N HIS A 37 -7.04 -5.82 -6.67
CA HIS A 37 -7.29 -5.65 -8.09
C HIS A 37 -8.14 -4.40 -8.39
N THR A 38 -7.73 -3.64 -9.41
CA THR A 38 -8.26 -2.32 -9.82
C THR A 38 -7.93 -1.16 -8.88
N HIS A 39 -7.23 -1.42 -7.77
CA HIS A 39 -6.95 -0.46 -6.71
C HIS A 39 -5.50 -0.56 -6.21
N ALA A 40 -4.59 -1.08 -7.04
CA ALA A 40 -3.19 -1.18 -6.69
C ALA A 40 -2.58 0.20 -6.40
N GLY A 41 -1.88 0.30 -5.27
CA GLY A 41 -1.21 1.52 -4.81
C GLY A 41 -2.06 2.43 -3.91
N ASP A 42 -3.30 2.05 -3.60
CA ASP A 42 -4.01 2.66 -2.48
C ASP A 42 -3.20 2.51 -1.19
N PHE A 43 -3.34 3.47 -0.26
CA PHE A 43 -2.82 3.29 1.09
C PHE A 43 -3.93 2.81 2.02
N TRP A 44 -3.61 1.85 2.87
CA TRP A 44 -4.42 1.51 4.03
C TRP A 44 -3.66 1.81 5.32
N CYS A 45 -4.25 2.65 6.15
CA CYS A 45 -3.75 2.97 7.48
C CYS A 45 -4.09 1.83 8.45
N ILE A 46 -3.08 1.17 9.02
CA ILE A 46 -3.24 0.05 9.96
C ILE A 46 -2.50 0.37 11.25
N VAL A 47 -3.15 1.08 12.17
CA VAL A 47 -2.52 1.59 13.41
C VAL A 47 -1.30 2.51 13.17
N GLU A 48 -0.99 2.80 11.91
CA GLU A 48 -0.14 3.91 11.45
C GLU A 48 -0.92 4.75 10.46
N ASN A 49 -0.55 6.01 10.31
CA ASN A 49 -1.17 6.95 9.39
C ASN A 49 -0.15 7.45 8.35
N ILE A 50 -0.69 7.85 7.20
CA ILE A 50 0.00 8.54 6.12
C ILE A 50 -0.96 9.59 5.54
N GLU A 51 -0.42 10.68 5.02
CA GLU A 51 -1.18 11.74 4.36
C GLU A 51 -0.81 11.83 2.89
N VAL A 52 -1.74 12.32 2.08
CA VAL A 52 -1.56 12.60 0.66
C VAL A 52 -2.25 13.93 0.32
N PRO A 53 -1.92 14.60 -0.79
CA PRO A 53 -2.72 15.74 -1.26
C PRO A 53 -4.19 15.36 -1.49
N ASN A 54 -5.10 16.31 -1.27
CA ASN A 54 -6.56 16.15 -1.48
C ASN A 54 -7.21 15.06 -0.61
N MET A 55 -6.82 14.94 0.67
CA MET A 55 -7.32 13.93 1.60
C MET A 55 -8.85 13.81 1.67
N ILE A 56 -9.60 14.91 1.59
CA ILE A 56 -11.07 14.84 1.67
C ILE A 56 -11.64 14.04 0.48
N THR A 57 -11.13 14.31 -0.73
CA THR A 57 -11.51 13.57 -1.93
C THR A 57 -11.04 12.12 -1.88
N ARG A 58 -9.84 11.88 -1.33
CA ARG A 58 -9.19 10.55 -1.37
C ARG A 58 -9.51 9.63 -0.19
N ARG A 59 -10.05 10.16 0.92
CA ARG A 59 -10.34 9.44 2.18
C ARG A 59 -11.74 9.72 2.72
N GLY A 60 -12.50 10.64 2.09
CA GLY A 60 -13.82 11.06 2.53
C GLY A 60 -13.77 12.12 3.65
N ALA A 61 -14.89 12.27 4.36
CA ALA A 61 -15.06 13.32 5.37
C ALA A 61 -14.11 13.16 6.58
N LYS A 62 -13.52 14.27 7.02
CA LYS A 62 -12.38 14.30 7.95
C LYS A 62 -12.70 13.69 9.32
N GLU A 63 -13.91 13.89 9.82
CA GLU A 63 -14.40 13.35 11.09
C GLU A 63 -14.47 11.81 11.11
N LYS A 64 -14.47 11.18 9.94
CA LYS A 64 -14.48 9.71 9.81
C LYS A 64 -13.08 9.11 9.73
N TRP A 65 -12.04 9.92 9.55
CA TRP A 65 -10.68 9.41 9.40
C TRP A 65 -10.19 8.71 10.67
N GLY A 66 -9.30 7.75 10.49
CA GLY A 66 -8.64 7.04 11.57
C GLY A 66 -7.88 5.82 11.08
N ILE A 67 -7.29 5.10 12.02
CA ILE A 67 -6.32 4.02 11.76
C ILE A 67 -6.76 2.67 12.33
N THR A 68 -7.99 2.61 12.86
CA THR A 68 -8.59 1.45 13.55
C THR A 68 -9.97 1.11 12.96
N GLU A 69 -10.59 0.04 13.48
CA GLU A 69 -11.92 -0.42 13.09
C GLU A 69 -12.97 0.70 13.11
N GLY A 70 -13.91 0.65 12.16
CA GLY A 70 -15.00 1.62 12.05
C GLY A 70 -14.59 3.00 11.52
N LYS A 71 -13.31 3.19 11.14
CA LYS A 71 -12.80 4.46 10.58
C LYS A 71 -12.49 4.35 9.08
N ALA A 72 -12.49 5.50 8.41
CA ALA A 72 -12.01 5.63 7.04
C ALA A 72 -10.47 5.48 7.01
N ARG A 73 -10.00 4.25 6.81
CA ARG A 73 -8.57 3.89 6.79
C ARG A 73 -7.96 3.88 5.39
N ARG A 74 -8.78 3.70 4.35
CA ARG A 74 -8.36 3.64 2.95
C ARG A 74 -8.17 5.05 2.39
N ILE A 75 -7.07 5.25 1.69
CA ILE A 75 -6.76 6.45 0.92
C ILE A 75 -6.58 6.00 -0.53
N LEU A 76 -7.51 6.40 -1.41
CA LEU A 76 -7.49 6.09 -2.84
C LEU A 76 -6.18 6.56 -3.48
N ASN A 77 -5.65 5.86 -4.46
CA ASN A 77 -4.50 6.24 -5.29
C ASN A 77 -4.85 7.44 -6.23
N LEU A 78 -3.98 7.75 -7.19
CA LEU A 78 -4.17 8.86 -8.14
C LEU A 78 -4.74 8.42 -9.50
N THR A 79 -4.77 7.11 -9.78
CA THR A 79 -4.89 6.60 -11.15
C THR A 79 -5.80 5.37 -11.23
N ASP A 80 -6.59 5.32 -12.28
CA ASP A 80 -7.38 4.14 -12.65
C ASP A 80 -6.68 3.38 -13.78
N GLY A 81 -6.72 2.04 -13.74
CA GLY A 81 -6.23 1.22 -14.85
C GLY A 81 -4.70 1.09 -14.98
N SER A 82 -3.92 1.46 -13.95
CA SER A 82 -2.46 1.27 -13.95
C SER A 82 -2.04 -0.21 -13.93
N GLU A 83 -2.95 -1.12 -13.57
CA GLU A 83 -2.74 -2.57 -13.59
C GLU A 83 -2.96 -3.16 -14.99
N LYS A 84 -2.17 -4.17 -15.33
CA LYS A 84 -2.40 -5.01 -16.50
C LYS A 84 -3.58 -5.97 -16.28
N PRO A 85 -4.14 -6.56 -17.35
CA PRO A 85 -5.16 -7.61 -17.24
C PRO A 85 -4.77 -8.75 -16.29
N VAL A 86 -5.78 -9.39 -15.72
CA VAL A 86 -5.61 -10.56 -14.84
C VAL A 86 -4.78 -11.65 -15.56
N GLY A 87 -3.88 -12.30 -14.83
CA GLY A 87 -2.92 -13.28 -15.37
C GLY A 87 -1.60 -12.68 -15.85
N GLU A 88 -1.54 -11.36 -16.11
CA GLU A 88 -0.31 -10.68 -16.51
C GLU A 88 0.51 -10.16 -15.32
N TRP A 89 1.82 -10.06 -15.55
CA TRP A 89 2.76 -9.58 -14.54
C TRP A 89 2.76 -8.05 -14.41
N ASN A 90 2.38 -7.59 -13.23
CA ASN A 90 2.48 -6.20 -12.78
C ASN A 90 3.82 -5.95 -12.08
N ARG A 91 4.41 -4.78 -12.35
CA ARG A 91 5.58 -4.29 -11.62
C ARG A 91 5.19 -3.18 -10.67
N MET A 92 5.24 -3.47 -9.37
CA MET A 92 5.11 -2.47 -8.32
C MET A 92 6.49 -2.07 -7.81
N LYS A 93 6.74 -0.76 -7.73
CA LYS A 93 7.93 -0.18 -7.08
C LYS A 93 7.45 0.67 -5.91
N ILE A 94 8.01 0.41 -4.73
CA ILE A 94 7.73 1.17 -3.51
C ILE A 94 9.05 1.78 -3.04
N GLN A 95 9.05 3.08 -2.75
CA GLN A 95 10.17 3.75 -2.10
C GLN A 95 9.71 4.31 -0.78
N CYS A 96 10.39 3.92 0.30
CA CYS A 96 10.19 4.48 1.63
C CYS A 96 11.46 5.22 2.03
N LEU A 97 11.35 6.52 2.33
CA LEU A 97 12.46 7.33 2.82
C LEU A 97 11.95 8.31 3.87
N GLY A 98 12.46 8.21 5.10
CA GLY A 98 11.97 9.03 6.19
C GLY A 98 10.48 8.77 6.45
N ASP A 99 9.66 9.82 6.38
CA ASP A 99 8.20 9.78 6.51
C ASP A 99 7.45 9.84 5.18
N GLU A 100 8.13 9.54 4.07
CA GLU A 100 7.54 9.52 2.73
C GLU A 100 7.49 8.11 2.13
N VAL A 101 6.41 7.84 1.40
CA VAL A 101 6.20 6.61 0.63
C VAL A 101 5.74 6.95 -0.79
N LYS A 102 6.53 6.60 -1.80
CA LYS A 102 6.15 6.69 -3.22
C LYS A 102 5.87 5.32 -3.80
N VAL A 103 4.82 5.22 -4.63
CA VAL A 103 4.34 3.97 -5.21
C VAL A 103 4.16 4.15 -6.71
N TRP A 104 4.73 3.22 -7.47
CA TRP A 104 4.49 3.09 -8.90
C TRP A 104 3.93 1.72 -9.23
N VAL A 105 3.02 1.68 -10.20
CA VAL A 105 2.51 0.46 -10.83
C VAL A 105 2.75 0.57 -12.33
N ASN A 106 3.46 -0.40 -12.91
CA ASN A 106 3.81 -0.43 -14.34
C ASN A 106 4.44 0.87 -14.88
N SER A 107 5.27 1.52 -14.06
CA SER A 107 5.99 2.79 -14.34
C SER A 107 5.17 4.07 -14.15
N GLU A 108 3.87 3.97 -13.90
CA GLU A 108 3.03 5.11 -13.55
C GLU A 108 3.12 5.39 -12.06
N LEU A 109 3.28 6.67 -11.67
CA LEU A 109 3.26 7.08 -10.26
C LEU A 109 1.80 7.11 -9.79
N VAL A 110 1.41 6.10 -9.03
CA VAL A 110 0.03 5.94 -8.59
C VAL A 110 -0.20 6.57 -7.21
N ASN A 111 0.84 6.73 -6.39
CA ASN A 111 0.70 7.36 -5.09
C ASN A 111 1.99 7.95 -4.55
N HIS A 112 1.86 9.04 -3.78
CA HIS A 112 2.93 9.65 -3.00
C HIS A 112 2.33 10.18 -1.71
N GLY A 113 2.66 9.52 -0.61
CA GLY A 113 2.29 9.96 0.72
C GLY A 113 3.47 10.49 1.52
N HIS A 114 3.15 11.34 2.48
CA HIS A 114 4.08 12.02 3.38
C HIS A 114 3.52 12.00 4.80
N SER A 115 4.28 12.55 5.75
CA SER A 115 3.88 12.66 7.15
C SER A 115 3.46 11.32 7.75
N CYS A 116 4.14 10.24 7.36
CA CYS A 116 3.96 8.93 7.98
C CYS A 116 4.25 9.03 9.48
N THR A 117 3.39 8.42 10.30
CA THR A 117 3.60 8.36 11.75
C THR A 117 4.78 7.45 12.13
N ALA A 118 5.18 6.55 11.24
CA ALA A 118 6.38 5.73 11.35
C ALA A 118 7.37 6.01 10.22
N LYS A 119 8.68 6.04 10.55
CA LYS A 119 9.78 6.28 9.60
C LYS A 119 10.67 5.06 9.36
N ARG A 120 10.40 3.96 10.06
CA ARG A 120 11.16 2.70 10.00
C ARG A 120 10.29 1.54 10.46
N GLY A 121 10.60 0.35 9.99
CA GLY A 121 9.95 -0.89 10.42
C GLY A 121 10.31 -2.02 9.47
N LYS A 122 9.65 -3.16 9.64
CA LYS A 122 9.79 -4.31 8.76
C LYS A 122 8.99 -4.09 7.48
N LEU A 123 9.30 -4.90 6.47
CA LEU A 123 8.46 -5.13 5.31
C LEU A 123 7.69 -6.42 5.54
N SER A 124 6.44 -6.48 5.11
CA SER A 124 5.63 -7.70 5.17
C SER A 124 4.78 -7.79 3.92
N ILE A 125 4.61 -9.01 3.40
CA ILE A 125 3.73 -9.29 2.27
C ILE A 125 2.50 -9.97 2.84
N GLN A 126 1.33 -9.47 2.45
CA GLN A 126 0.04 -10.01 2.82
C GLN A 126 -0.60 -10.67 1.59
N ALA A 127 -1.23 -11.82 1.79
CA ALA A 127 -2.18 -12.40 0.83
C ALA A 127 -3.54 -12.58 1.53
N GLU A 128 -4.64 -12.25 0.85
CA GLU A 128 -5.98 -12.28 1.44
C GLU A 128 -7.00 -12.90 0.46
N GLY A 129 -7.26 -14.20 0.65
CA GLY A 129 -8.38 -14.90 0.02
C GLY A 129 -8.29 -15.12 -1.50
N SER A 130 -7.19 -14.73 -2.15
CA SER A 130 -6.96 -14.98 -3.57
C SER A 130 -5.52 -15.38 -3.84
N GLU A 131 -5.34 -16.23 -4.86
CA GLU A 131 -4.02 -16.69 -5.27
C GLU A 131 -3.26 -15.56 -5.95
N VAL A 132 -2.15 -15.17 -5.33
CA VAL A 132 -1.21 -14.18 -5.83
C VAL A 132 0.15 -14.84 -5.99
N GLU A 133 0.75 -14.65 -7.16
CA GLU A 133 2.10 -15.12 -7.44
C GLU A 133 3.09 -13.97 -7.42
N PHE A 134 4.28 -14.23 -6.87
CA PHE A 134 5.42 -13.33 -6.92
C PHE A 134 6.59 -14.03 -7.59
N ARG A 135 7.12 -13.47 -8.66
CA ARG A 135 8.34 -14.01 -9.32
C ARG A 135 9.62 -13.27 -8.94
N ARG A 136 9.51 -12.04 -8.40
CA ARG A 136 10.66 -11.19 -8.10
C ARG A 136 10.35 -10.19 -6.99
N LEU A 137 11.20 -10.17 -5.97
CA LEU A 137 11.20 -9.21 -4.87
C LEU A 137 12.63 -8.72 -4.65
N ASP A 138 12.92 -7.50 -5.13
CA ASP A 138 14.22 -6.87 -4.92
C ASP A 138 14.11 -5.84 -3.80
N LEU A 139 15.10 -5.84 -2.90
CA LEU A 139 15.23 -4.85 -1.85
C LEU A 139 16.55 -4.09 -2.04
N THR A 140 16.49 -2.77 -2.00
CA THR A 140 17.67 -1.92 -2.16
C THR A 140 17.53 -0.74 -1.24
N THR A 141 18.57 -0.49 -0.43
CA THR A 141 18.64 0.71 0.41
C THR A 141 18.73 1.95 -0.47
N ILE A 142 17.97 2.99 -0.13
CA ILE A 142 17.97 4.27 -0.84
C ILE A 142 18.41 5.40 0.08
N GLN A 143 19.02 6.43 -0.50
CA GLN A 143 19.39 7.68 0.20
C GLN A 143 18.59 8.88 -0.29
N LYS A 144 17.85 8.72 -1.40
CA LYS A 144 17.00 9.75 -2.00
C LYS A 144 15.81 9.10 -2.70
N LEU A 145 14.68 9.81 -2.74
CA LEU A 145 13.54 9.41 -3.56
C LEU A 145 13.86 9.61 -5.05
N SER A 146 13.30 8.77 -5.89
CA SER A 146 13.29 9.02 -7.34
C SER A 146 12.47 10.28 -7.63
N LYS A 147 12.92 11.05 -8.65
CA LYS A 147 12.12 12.13 -9.22
C LYS A 147 10.83 11.56 -9.78
#